data_AF-A0A850QPX5-F1
#
_entry.id   AF-A0A850QPX5-F1
#
_cell.length_a   1.000
_cell.length_b   1.000
_cell.length_c   1.000
_cell.angle_alpha   90.00
_cell.angle_beta   90.00
_cell.angle_gamma   90.00
#
_symmetry.space_group_name_H-M   'P 1'
#
loop_
_entity.id
_entity.type
_entity.pdbx_description
1 polymer ?
#
loop_
_entity_poly.entity_id
_entity_poly.type
_entity_poly.pdbx_seq_one_letter_code
_entity_poly.pdbx_strand_id
1 'polypeptide(L)'
;MSDKNFTIILNQTTVRIEAEEEGRARYMVRMVKNGESGATRIGYLTGANQTWLAEPYSGTKQSFTATSAKEACTILAKMANSIQA
;
A
#
# COMPACT_ATOMS: atom_id res chain seq x y z
N MET A 1 9.51 -16.37 1.83
CA MET A 1 8.35 -15.45 1.73
C MET A 1 8.72 -14.41 0.70
N SER A 2 7.87 -14.18 -0.30
CA SER A 2 8.20 -13.32 -1.44
C SER A 2 7.70 -11.91 -1.15
N ASP A 3 8.62 -10.97 -0.89
CA ASP A 3 8.30 -9.55 -0.89
C ASP A 3 7.72 -9.19 -2.26
N LYS A 4 6.46 -8.77 -2.27
CA LYS A 4 5.80 -8.35 -3.51
C LYS A 4 6.02 -6.87 -3.64
N ASN A 5 6.88 -6.50 -4.59
CA ASN A 5 7.07 -5.12 -4.98
C ASN A 5 6.56 -4.87 -6.39
N PHE A 6 6.07 -3.66 -6.62
CA PHE A 6 5.72 -3.19 -7.95
C PHE A 6 5.76 -1.67 -8.01
N THR A 7 5.93 -1.14 -9.21
CA THR A 7 6.02 0.29 -9.45
C THR A 7 4.71 0.81 -10.03
N ILE A 8 4.28 1.99 -9.58
CA ILE A 8 3.15 2.73 -10.15
C ILE A 8 3.53 4.20 -10.34
N ILE A 9 2.79 4.89 -11.20
CA ILE A 9 2.93 6.33 -11.40
C ILE A 9 1.78 7.01 -10.65
N LEU A 10 2.11 7.90 -9.71
CA LEU A 10 1.17 8.75 -8.98
C LEU A 10 1.54 10.21 -9.23
N ASN A 11 0.63 11.01 -9.78
CA ASN A 11 0.86 12.45 -10.05
C ASN A 11 2.21 12.72 -10.74
N GLN A 12 2.51 12.01 -11.83
CA GLN A 12 3.78 12.08 -12.57
C GLN A 12 5.04 11.62 -11.80
N THR A 13 4.90 11.19 -10.55
CA THR A 13 5.98 10.61 -9.75
C THR A 13 5.93 9.09 -9.83
N THR A 14 7.07 8.48 -10.15
CA THR A 14 7.24 7.03 -10.07
C THR A 14 7.44 6.63 -8.60
N VAL A 15 6.58 5.76 -8.08
CA VAL A 15 6.68 5.23 -6.72
C VAL A 15 6.79 3.71 -6.75
N ARG A 16 7.63 3.17 -5.89
CA ARG A 16 7.76 1.72 -5.66
C ARG A 16 6.96 1.36 -4.43
N ILE A 17 6.07 0.39 -4.56
CA ILE A 17 5.29 -0.17 -3.48
C ILE A 17 5.91 -1.48 -3.07
N GLU A 18 6.05 -1.69 -1.77
CA GLU A 18 6.58 -2.90 -1.15
C GLU A 18 5.53 -3.45 -0.19
N ALA A 19 5.11 -4.70 -0.37
CA ALA A 19 4.23 -5.40 0.56
C ALA A 19 5.00 -6.57 1.20
N GLU A 20 5.23 -6.46 2.51
CA GLU A 20 5.91 -7.46 3.34
C GLU A 20 4.90 -8.15 4.25
N GLU A 21 4.95 -9.47 4.35
CA GLU A 21 4.04 -10.24 5.20
C GLU A 21 4.40 -10.07 6.69
N GLU A 22 3.44 -9.55 7.48
CA GLU A 22 3.54 -9.41 8.94
C GLU A 22 2.50 -10.32 9.61
N GLY A 23 2.73 -11.63 9.59
CA GLY A 23 1.88 -12.64 10.21
C GLY A 23 0.85 -13.27 9.28
N ARG A 24 -0.21 -13.89 9.85
CA ARG A 24 -1.18 -14.67 9.06
C ARG A 24 -2.04 -13.78 8.16
N ALA A 25 -1.71 -13.77 6.87
CA ALA A 25 -2.47 -13.09 5.80
C ALA A 25 -2.58 -11.57 5.94
N ARG A 26 -1.66 -10.96 6.69
CA ARG A 26 -1.53 -9.51 6.85
C ARG A 26 -0.21 -9.05 6.24
N TYR A 27 -0.24 -7.96 5.49
CA TYR A 27 0.92 -7.41 4.80
C TYR A 27 1.09 -5.94 5.16
N MET A 28 2.27 -5.56 5.66
CA MET A 28 2.69 -4.18 5.79
C MET A 28 3.01 -3.62 4.41
N VAL A 29 2.38 -2.50 4.05
CA VAL A 29 2.65 -1.82 2.77
C VAL A 29 3.48 -0.58 3.01
N ARG A 30 4.56 -0.46 2.23
CA ARG A 30 5.45 0.69 2.21
C ARG A 30 5.52 1.30 0.83
N MET A 31 5.72 2.61 0.79
CA MET A 31 5.90 3.39 -0.41
C MET A 31 7.29 4.02 -0.39
N VAL A 32 8.01 3.86 -1.50
CA VAL A 32 9.30 4.49 -1.74
C VAL A 32 9.12 5.43 -2.93
N LYS A 33 9.24 6.73 -2.70
CA LYS A 33 9.20 7.73 -3.77
C LYS A 33 10.58 7.84 -4.42
N ASN A 34 10.60 8.02 -5.74
CA ASN A 34 11.86 8.21 -6.44
C ASN A 34 12.56 9.49 -5.94
N GLY A 35 13.83 9.38 -5.53
CA GLY A 35 14.60 10.47 -4.94
C GLY A 35 14.51 10.61 -3.42
N GLU A 36 13.64 9.85 -2.73
CA GLU A 36 13.62 9.82 -1.26
C GLU A 36 14.47 8.66 -0.72
N SER A 37 15.25 8.94 0.33
CA SER A 37 16.01 7.93 1.06
C SER A 37 15.14 7.35 2.17
N GLY A 38 14.29 6.39 1.83
CA GLY A 38 13.46 5.68 2.81
C GLY A 38 12.15 5.14 2.27
N ALA A 39 11.60 4.16 2.98
CA ALA A 39 10.27 3.62 2.73
C ALA A 39 9.30 4.14 3.78
N THR A 40 8.25 4.83 3.34
CA THR A 40 7.17 5.30 4.21
C THR A 40 6.13 4.21 4.37
N ARG A 41 5.77 3.85 5.60
CA ARG A 41 4.67 2.91 5.85
C ARG A 41 3.35 3.59 5.55
N ILE A 42 2.55 3.02 4.66
CA ILE A 42 1.30 3.63 4.18
C ILE A 42 0.04 2.91 4.66
N GLY A 43 0.16 1.67 5.13
CA GLY A 43 -0.97 0.92 5.65
C GLY A 43 -0.73 -0.58 5.71
N TYR A 44 -1.79 -1.32 5.99
CA TYR A 44 -1.82 -2.78 5.93
C TYR A 44 -2.77 -3.29 4.86
N LEU A 45 -2.48 -4.49 4.36
CA LEU A 45 -3.44 -5.32 3.64
C LEU A 45 -3.79 -6.56 4.44
N THR A 46 -5.06 -6.91 4.46
CA THR A 46 -5.53 -8.22 4.92
C THR A 46 -6.29 -8.90 3.79
N GLY A 47 -5.93 -10.12 3.42
CA GLY A 47 -6.53 -10.83 2.28
C GLY A 47 -7.23 -12.12 2.68
N ALA A 48 -8.48 -12.31 2.24
CA ALA A 48 -9.23 -13.56 2.39
C ALA A 48 -10.18 -13.76 1.18
N ASN A 49 -10.26 -14.99 0.64
CA ASN A 49 -11.21 -15.37 -0.42
C ASN A 49 -11.29 -14.36 -1.58
N GLN A 50 -10.14 -13.99 -2.17
CA GLN A 50 -10.02 -13.01 -3.27
C GLN A 50 -10.44 -11.57 -2.93
N THR A 51 -10.84 -11.31 -1.69
CA THR A 51 -11.12 -9.96 -1.19
C THR A 51 -9.91 -9.46 -0.41
N TRP A 52 -9.52 -8.23 -0.69
CA TRP A 52 -8.41 -7.55 -0.03
C TRP A 52 -8.94 -6.34 0.71
N LEU A 53 -8.56 -6.20 1.98
CA LEU A 53 -8.87 -5.04 2.80
C LEU A 53 -7.62 -4.18 2.89
N ALA A 54 -7.73 -2.92 2.47
CA ALA A 54 -6.70 -1.90 2.60
C ALA A 54 -7.01 -1.01 3.81
N GLU A 55 -6.06 -0.95 4.74
CA GLU A 55 -6.17 -0.18 5.99
C GLU A 55 -5.08 0.91 6.01
N PRO A 56 -5.40 2.14 5.60
CA PRO A 56 -4.44 3.23 5.54
C PRO A 56 -4.07 3.76 6.93
N TYR A 57 -2.86 4.29 7.07
CA TYR A 57 -2.40 4.96 8.30
C TYR A 57 -2.88 6.40 8.46
N SER A 58 -3.73 6.88 7.55
CA SER A 58 -4.16 8.27 7.40
C SER A 58 -5.01 8.84 8.55
N GLY A 59 -5.00 8.24 9.74
CA GLY A 59 -5.82 8.66 10.89
C GLY A 59 -7.33 8.42 10.72
N THR A 60 -7.79 8.16 9.49
CA THR A 60 -9.16 7.76 9.19
C THR A 60 -9.34 6.28 9.50
N LYS A 61 -10.28 5.92 10.38
CA LYS A 61 -10.66 4.52 10.70
C LYS A 61 -11.40 3.82 9.54
N GLN A 62 -11.10 4.17 8.30
CA GLN A 62 -11.80 3.68 7.12
C GLN A 62 -10.94 2.64 6.41
N SER A 63 -11.48 1.43 6.28
CA SER A 63 -10.89 0.35 5.48
C SER A 63 -11.56 0.30 4.11
N PHE A 64 -10.79 -0.07 3.07
CA PHE A 64 -11.27 -0.11 1.69
C PHE A 64 -11.16 -1.53 1.15
N THR A 65 -12.22 -2.03 0.54
CA THR A 65 -12.20 -3.34 -0.11
C THR A 65 -11.67 -3.24 -1.53
N ALA A 66 -10.91 -4.24 -1.95
CA ALA A 66 -10.36 -4.38 -3.29
C ALA A 66 -10.45 -5.84 -3.76
N THR A 67 -10.48 -6.03 -5.07
CA THR A 67 -10.58 -7.34 -5.73
C THR A 67 -9.20 -7.99 -5.95
N SER A 68 -8.13 -7.23 -5.73
CA SER A 68 -6.76 -7.72 -5.84
C SER A 68 -5.81 -7.01 -4.87
N ALA A 69 -4.71 -7.68 -4.51
CA ALA A 69 -3.65 -7.08 -3.69
C ALA A 69 -3.06 -5.82 -4.35
N LYS A 70 -2.92 -5.82 -5.68
CA LYS A 70 -2.39 -4.68 -6.44
C LYS A 70 -3.31 -3.47 -6.36
N GLU A 71 -4.61 -3.69 -6.50
CA GLU A 71 -5.63 -2.64 -6.34
C GLU A 71 -5.62 -2.09 -4.90
N ALA A 72 -5.59 -2.98 -3.91
CA ALA A 72 -5.54 -2.59 -2.49
C ALA A 72 -4.31 -1.73 -2.17
N CYS A 73 -3.11 -2.15 -2.61
CA CYS A 73 -1.89 -1.36 -2.50
C CYS A 73 -1.99 0.00 -3.22
N THR A 74 -2.65 0.04 -4.38
CA THR A 74 -2.82 1.28 -5.17
C THR A 74 -3.74 2.27 -4.45
N ILE A 75 -4.79 1.79 -3.77
CA ILE A 75 -5.65 2.63 -2.91
C ILE A 75 -4.82 3.27 -1.80
N LEU A 76 -4.03 2.47 -1.06
CA LEU A 76 -3.17 2.97 0.01
C LEU A 76 -2.19 4.04 -0.51
N ALA A 77 -1.56 3.78 -1.66
CA ALA A 77 -0.57 4.70 -2.22
C ALA A 77 -1.19 6.03 -2.66
N LYS A 78 -2.39 5.99 -3.27
CA LYS A 78 -3.15 7.20 -3.62
C LYS A 78 -3.49 8.01 -2.37
N MET A 79 -4.00 7.37 -1.32
CA MET A 79 -4.36 8.05 -0.08
C MET A 79 -3.15 8.67 0.62
N ALA A 80 -2.05 7.94 0.73
CA ALA A 80 -0.82 8.45 1.32
C ALA A 80 -0.26 9.65 0.55
N ASN A 81 -0.37 9.64 -0.78
CA ASN A 81 0.08 10.76 -1.61
C ASN A 81 -0.84 11.99 -1.50
N SER A 82 -2.16 11.81 -1.34
CA SER A 82 -3.11 12.91 -1.15
C SER A 82 -2.97 13.65 0.19
N ILE A 83 -2.38 13.03 1.21
CA ILE A 83 -2.17 13.65 2.53
C ILE A 83 -0.92 14.54 2.54
N GLN A 84 -0.03 14.38 1.57
CA GLN A 84 1.22 15.13 1.46
C GLN A 84 1.16 16.30 0.46
N ALA A 85 -0.02 16.58 -0.11
CA ALA A 85 -0.26 17.69 -1.05
C ALA A 85 -0.88 18.90 -0.34
#